data_AF-A0A951KEP3-F1
#
_entry.id   AF-A0A951KEP3-F1
#
_cell.length_a   1.000
_cell.length_b   1.000
_cell.length_c   1.000
_cell.angle_alpha   90.00
_cell.angle_beta   90.00
_cell.angle_gamma   90.00
#
_symmetry.space_group_name_H-M   'P 1'
#
loop_
_entity.id
_entity.type
_entity.pdbx_description
1 polymer ?
#
loop_
_entity_poly.entity_id
_entity_poly.type
_entity_poly.pdbx_seq_one_letter_code
_entity_poly.pdbx_strand_id
1 'polypeptide(L)'
;MPAGSEPLIDREAALGRASRHSEPTYPEPIREEFFDWSRRLGFDLNELSQGHELSRYFTIATLEEGRTMVSHATAEQRRARQRTFFHGPIAARRKLGQGLHDMGESVIFADTTFATGNELTGLNNHLPGHVKATAVLEKRVPSGAVWDVTVRAAHWGLDDLEELYSVLNVGRLILEPGAALVIQGNVFTFLCQHLIAAEGSQIRILPTPFSVDFGHGPLHGVHGANGRDGSHGADGLRPDVESCILGYRLRQPIDQDALNGLPGEAGCHAESGASGRNGGMAKLAEITIRKLSGHLTVFSQAGAGGDGGNGGHGGRGGNGGAGGPGYRTMSGIIRAGCGGSAGAGGNGGNGGHGGNGGLSSNIYVNVPADDVSKIDRVSLPSAGGAAGAPGRGGQAGSPGPVHTGEHDYENGAPGLIASAGRDGRPGTKGRSRPAPVIFLNEQSEQPL
;
A
#
# COMPACT_ATOMS: atom_id res chain seq x y z
N MET A 1 38.16 33.58 83.17
CA MET A 1 37.02 34.08 82.39
C MET A 1 37.29 33.71 80.92
N PRO A 2 36.30 33.18 80.20
CA PRO A 2 36.09 31.73 80.08
C PRO A 2 36.21 31.19 78.64
N ALA A 3 36.15 29.85 78.54
CA ALA A 3 35.55 29.01 77.49
C ALA A 3 36.10 29.13 76.04
N GLY A 4 36.26 28.06 75.26
CA GLY A 4 35.85 26.68 75.43
C GLY A 4 36.49 25.81 74.32
N SER A 5 36.58 24.52 74.64
CA SER A 5 36.96 23.39 73.80
C SER A 5 35.97 23.12 72.67
N GLU A 6 36.46 22.69 71.50
CA GLU A 6 36.13 21.41 70.82
C GLU A 6 36.83 21.25 69.45
N PRO A 7 36.96 20.03 68.88
CA PRO A 7 38.24 19.54 68.35
C PRO A 7 38.31 19.30 66.83
N LEU A 8 39.53 19.00 66.36
CA LEU A 8 39.84 18.41 65.05
C LEU A 8 39.02 17.13 64.81
N ILE A 9 38.38 17.03 63.65
CA ILE A 9 37.97 15.76 63.03
C ILE A 9 38.36 15.76 61.55
N ASP A 10 38.98 14.63 61.17
CA ASP A 10 39.52 14.23 59.88
C ASP A 10 38.66 14.57 58.66
N ARG A 11 39.32 15.15 57.65
CA ARG A 11 38.86 15.18 56.27
C ARG A 11 39.42 13.97 55.51
N GLU A 12 38.87 12.79 55.77
CA GLU A 12 38.99 11.64 54.87
C GLU A 12 37.85 10.64 55.12
N ALA A 13 36.73 10.81 54.40
CA ALA A 13 35.76 9.75 54.03
C ALA A 13 34.45 10.37 53.51
N ALA A 14 34.39 10.72 52.22
CA ALA A 14 33.12 10.92 51.53
C ALA A 14 33.25 10.62 50.03
N LEU A 15 33.74 9.43 49.70
CA LEU A 15 33.52 8.85 48.38
C LEU A 15 32.17 8.14 48.40
N GLY A 16 31.25 8.67 47.59
CA GLY A 16 29.89 8.21 47.46
C GLY A 16 29.81 6.72 47.13
N ARG A 17 29.12 5.98 48.01
CA ARG A 17 28.56 4.67 47.65
C ARG A 17 27.43 4.92 46.67
N ALA A 18 27.72 4.72 45.38
CA ALA A 18 26.69 4.48 44.39
C ALA A 18 25.78 3.35 44.90
N SER A 19 24.47 3.65 44.92
CA SER A 19 23.42 2.68 45.16
C SER A 19 23.62 1.51 44.18
N ARG A 20 24.00 0.35 44.71
CA ARG A 20 23.95 -0.90 43.96
C ARG A 20 22.48 -1.15 43.66
N HIS A 21 22.08 -0.95 42.40
CA HIS A 21 20.86 -1.55 41.88
C HIS A 21 20.90 -3.03 42.23
N SER A 22 19.95 -3.48 43.05
CA SER A 22 19.75 -4.88 43.35
C SER A 22 19.61 -5.63 42.04
N GLU A 23 20.54 -6.55 41.74
CA GLU A 23 20.43 -7.42 40.58
C GLU A 23 19.04 -8.08 40.60
N PRO A 24 18.29 -8.04 39.48
CA PRO A 24 17.04 -8.77 39.42
C PRO A 24 17.35 -10.26 39.57
N THR A 25 16.91 -10.86 40.68
CA THR A 25 17.02 -12.30 40.91
C THR A 25 16.00 -13.01 40.02
N TYR A 26 16.41 -13.35 38.80
CA TYR A 26 15.70 -14.29 37.95
C TYR A 26 15.92 -15.72 38.46
N PRO A 27 14.99 -16.66 38.23
CA PRO A 27 15.35 -18.07 38.28
C PRO A 27 16.50 -18.32 37.28
N GLU A 28 17.62 -18.86 37.74
CA GLU A 28 18.82 -19.13 36.92
C GLU A 28 18.52 -19.76 35.54
N PRO A 29 17.62 -20.77 35.41
CA PRO A 29 17.34 -21.40 34.12
C PRO A 29 16.80 -20.45 33.04
N ILE A 30 16.09 -19.39 33.44
CA ILE A 30 15.52 -18.41 32.52
C ILE A 30 16.62 -17.46 32.00
N ARG A 31 17.58 -17.11 32.87
CA ARG A 31 18.72 -16.27 32.50
C ARG A 31 19.69 -17.03 31.59
N GLU A 32 19.88 -18.32 31.82
CA GLU A 32 20.71 -19.20 30.97
C GLU A 32 20.18 -19.25 29.53
N GLU A 33 18.87 -19.43 29.33
CA GLU A 33 18.27 -19.47 27.99
C GLU A 33 18.52 -18.19 27.19
N PHE A 34 18.43 -17.01 27.82
CA PHE A 34 18.73 -15.74 27.18
C PHE A 34 20.16 -15.72 26.61
N PHE A 35 21.14 -16.11 27.43
CA PHE A 35 22.55 -16.09 27.03
C PHE A 35 22.88 -17.20 26.03
N ASP A 36 22.23 -18.36 26.10
CA ASP A 36 22.40 -19.42 25.12
C ASP A 36 21.94 -18.99 23.72
N TRP A 37 20.77 -18.35 23.63
CA TRP A 37 20.30 -17.77 22.38
C TRP A 37 21.17 -16.61 21.91
N SER A 38 21.61 -15.75 22.82
CA SER A 38 22.49 -14.64 22.48
C SER A 38 23.83 -15.12 21.93
N ARG A 39 24.40 -16.19 22.50
CA ARG A 39 25.62 -16.84 22.02
C ARG A 39 25.42 -17.46 20.64
N ARG A 40 24.29 -18.13 20.43
CA ARG A 40 23.93 -18.73 19.14
C ARG A 40 23.84 -17.68 18.02
N LEU A 41 23.23 -16.53 18.32
CA LEU A 41 23.16 -15.39 17.41
C LEU A 41 24.50 -14.62 17.30
N GLY A 42 25.51 -15.03 18.09
CA GLY A 42 26.87 -14.50 18.11
C GLY A 42 26.97 -13.07 18.64
N PHE A 43 26.21 -12.76 19.69
CA PHE A 43 26.37 -11.52 20.45
C PHE A 43 27.48 -11.63 21.49
N ASP A 44 28.06 -10.48 21.84
CA ASP A 44 28.96 -10.35 22.98
C ASP A 44 28.16 -10.40 24.29
N LEU A 45 28.37 -11.44 25.08
CA LEU A 45 27.63 -11.67 26.32
C LEU A 45 28.04 -10.71 27.44
N ASN A 46 29.26 -10.14 27.39
CA ASN A 46 29.72 -9.18 28.39
C ASN A 46 28.99 -7.85 28.21
N GLU A 47 28.88 -7.37 26.98
CA GLU A 47 28.14 -6.16 26.61
C GLU A 47 26.65 -6.30 26.99
N LEU A 48 26.03 -7.46 26.70
CA LEU A 48 24.66 -7.74 27.12
C LEU A 48 24.49 -7.77 28.64
N SER A 49 25.46 -8.34 29.37
CA SER A 49 25.45 -8.38 30.84
C SER A 49 25.59 -7.00 31.46
N GLN A 50 26.19 -6.04 30.74
CA GLN A 50 26.24 -4.63 31.12
C GLN A 50 24.95 -3.87 30.77
N GLY A 51 23.97 -4.53 30.14
CA GLY A 51 22.67 -3.95 29.80
C GLY A 51 22.62 -3.26 28.44
N HIS A 52 23.65 -3.41 27.60
CA HIS A 52 23.63 -2.84 26.26
C HIS A 52 22.63 -3.58 25.35
N GLU A 53 21.95 -2.83 24.49
CA GLU A 53 21.14 -3.37 23.40
C GLU A 53 22.03 -3.55 22.17
N LEU A 54 22.13 -4.77 21.67
CA LEU A 54 22.97 -5.11 20.54
C LEU A 54 22.11 -5.50 19.34
N SER A 55 22.52 -5.08 18.14
CA SER A 55 21.95 -5.55 16.88
C SER A 55 23.03 -6.17 16.00
N ARG A 56 22.69 -7.25 15.31
CA ARG A 56 23.55 -7.92 14.34
C ARG A 56 22.78 -8.22 13.06
N TYR A 57 23.46 -8.10 11.94
CA TYR A 57 22.93 -8.39 10.61
C TYR A 57 23.69 -9.60 10.06
N PHE A 58 22.98 -10.61 9.58
CA PHE A 58 23.56 -11.80 8.98
C PHE A 58 22.58 -12.41 7.98
N THR A 59 23.00 -13.48 7.32
CA THR A 59 22.17 -14.22 6.38
C THR A 59 22.07 -15.69 6.77
N ILE A 60 20.94 -16.33 6.47
CA ILE A 60 20.75 -17.77 6.57
C ILE A 60 20.86 -18.40 5.18
N ALA A 61 21.74 -19.38 5.02
CA ALA A 61 22.01 -20.02 3.73
C ALA A 61 20.99 -21.12 3.39
N THR A 62 20.36 -21.73 4.40
CA THR A 62 19.35 -22.80 4.22
C THR A 62 18.16 -22.62 5.13
N LEU A 63 17.04 -23.29 4.79
CA LEU A 63 15.84 -23.28 5.64
C LEU A 63 16.07 -24.05 6.96
N GLU A 64 16.95 -25.06 6.97
CA GLU A 64 17.36 -25.77 8.18
C GLU A 64 18.19 -24.88 9.11
N GLU A 65 19.06 -24.04 8.53
CA GLU A 65 19.75 -22.99 9.27
C GLU A 65 18.74 -21.97 9.80
N GLY A 66 17.76 -21.56 9.00
CA GLY A 66 16.64 -20.71 9.44
C GLY A 66 15.88 -21.31 10.62
N ARG A 67 15.48 -22.58 10.56
CA ARG A 67 14.83 -23.32 11.66
C ARG A 67 15.65 -23.28 12.94
N THR A 68 16.96 -23.39 12.80
CA THR A 68 17.94 -23.39 13.88
C THR A 68 18.08 -21.98 14.45
N MET A 69 18.35 -20.98 13.61
CA MET A 69 18.75 -19.63 14.03
C MET A 69 17.58 -18.70 14.36
N VAL A 70 16.40 -18.95 13.79
CA VAL A 70 15.27 -18.01 13.76
C VAL A 70 14.02 -18.55 14.45
N SER A 71 13.87 -19.86 14.71
CA SER A 71 12.69 -20.39 15.43
C SER A 71 13.03 -20.88 16.84
N HIS A 72 12.24 -20.46 17.81
CA HIS A 72 12.24 -20.90 19.21
C HIS A 72 11.25 -22.03 19.50
N ALA A 73 10.45 -22.44 18.52
CA ALA A 73 9.50 -23.53 18.71
C ALA A 73 10.20 -24.85 19.05
N THR A 74 9.59 -25.65 19.92
CA THR A 74 10.02 -27.04 20.16
C THR A 74 9.64 -27.92 18.97
N ALA A 75 10.18 -29.15 18.93
CA ALA A 75 9.80 -30.11 17.90
C ALA A 75 8.30 -30.45 17.98
N GLU A 76 7.75 -30.56 19.19
CA GLU A 76 6.33 -30.82 19.44
C GLU A 76 5.46 -29.67 18.93
N GLN A 77 5.86 -28.42 19.21
CA GLN A 77 5.15 -27.24 18.72
C GLN A 77 5.14 -27.19 17.20
N ARG A 78 6.30 -27.39 16.54
CA ARG A 78 6.34 -27.39 15.08
C ARG A 78 5.47 -28.50 14.47
N ARG A 79 5.48 -29.72 15.03
CA ARG A 79 4.57 -30.80 14.61
C ARG A 79 3.10 -30.43 14.81
N ALA A 80 2.76 -29.74 15.90
CA ALA A 80 1.41 -29.26 16.12
C ALA A 80 1.00 -28.23 15.05
N ARG A 81 1.88 -27.27 14.75
CA ARG A 81 1.67 -26.25 13.71
C ARG A 81 1.53 -26.84 12.33
N GLN A 82 2.23 -27.93 12.01
CA GLN A 82 2.09 -28.60 10.71
C GLN A 82 0.64 -28.91 10.34
N ARG A 83 -0.19 -29.23 11.35
CA ARG A 83 -1.61 -29.58 11.18
C ARG A 83 -2.50 -28.37 10.89
N THR A 84 -2.06 -27.17 11.24
CA THR A 84 -2.86 -25.94 11.15
C THR A 84 -2.24 -24.89 10.23
N PHE A 85 -0.98 -25.06 9.80
CA PHE A 85 -0.24 -24.05 9.05
C PHE A 85 -0.94 -23.68 7.73
N PHE A 86 -1.39 -24.68 6.97
CA PHE A 86 -2.11 -24.52 5.71
C PHE A 86 -3.63 -24.59 5.88
N HIS A 87 -4.18 -23.76 6.77
CA HIS A 87 -5.64 -23.53 6.86
C HIS A 87 -6.17 -22.80 5.62
N GLY A 88 -7.50 -22.68 5.49
CA GLY A 88 -8.16 -22.28 4.23
C GLY A 88 -7.56 -21.04 3.56
N PRO A 89 -7.47 -19.89 4.26
CA PRO A 89 -6.80 -18.68 3.77
C PRO A 89 -5.36 -18.87 3.26
N ILE A 90 -4.52 -19.65 3.96
CA ILE A 90 -3.11 -19.88 3.56
C ILE A 90 -3.06 -20.84 2.37
N ALA A 91 -3.83 -21.94 2.42
CA ALA A 91 -3.90 -22.93 1.35
C ALA A 91 -4.36 -22.32 0.01
N ALA A 92 -5.26 -21.33 0.04
CA ALA A 92 -5.72 -20.62 -1.15
C ALA A 92 -4.60 -19.85 -1.88
N ARG A 93 -3.47 -19.55 -1.21
CA ARG A 93 -2.33 -18.83 -1.77
C ARG A 93 -1.31 -19.73 -2.45
N ARG A 94 -1.46 -21.06 -2.38
CA ARG A 94 -0.50 -22.03 -2.94
C ARG A 94 -0.16 -21.79 -4.42
N LYS A 95 -1.10 -21.22 -5.19
CA LYS A 95 -0.93 -20.91 -6.63
C LYS A 95 -0.34 -19.51 -6.90
N LEU A 96 -0.11 -18.71 -5.87
CA LEU A 96 0.50 -17.38 -5.95
C LEU A 96 2.01 -17.51 -5.67
N GLY A 97 2.80 -16.50 -6.07
CA GLY A 97 4.21 -16.41 -5.65
C GLY A 97 4.37 -16.48 -4.12
N GLN A 98 3.43 -15.88 -3.37
CA GLN A 98 3.36 -15.99 -1.91
C GLN A 98 3.28 -17.43 -1.39
N GLY A 99 2.72 -18.36 -2.17
CA GLY A 99 2.66 -19.77 -1.80
C GLY A 99 4.05 -20.39 -1.61
N LEU A 100 5.07 -19.94 -2.34
CA LEU A 100 6.45 -20.40 -2.13
C LEU A 100 7.02 -19.91 -0.80
N HIS A 101 6.78 -18.64 -0.45
CA HIS A 101 7.15 -18.10 0.87
C HIS A 101 6.48 -18.88 2.00
N ASP A 102 5.18 -19.14 1.87
CA ASP A 102 4.42 -19.92 2.85
C ASP A 102 5.02 -21.33 3.06
N MET A 103 5.48 -21.97 1.98
CA MET A 103 6.17 -23.27 2.06
C MET A 103 7.54 -23.16 2.74
N GLY A 104 8.32 -22.11 2.48
CA GLY A 104 9.62 -21.89 3.11
C GLY A 104 9.47 -21.64 4.62
N GLU A 105 8.53 -20.77 4.98
CA GLU A 105 8.15 -20.49 6.36
C GLU A 105 7.65 -21.77 7.08
N SER A 106 6.88 -22.64 6.42
CA SER A 106 6.39 -23.87 7.04
C SER A 106 7.50 -24.87 7.38
N VAL A 107 8.63 -24.82 6.70
CA VAL A 107 9.82 -25.63 7.03
C VAL A 107 10.50 -25.08 8.29
N ILE A 108 10.64 -23.77 8.38
CA ILE A 108 11.26 -23.10 9.53
C ILE A 108 10.39 -23.26 10.78
N PHE A 109 9.08 -23.01 10.66
CA PHE A 109 8.17 -22.82 11.80
C PHE A 109 7.19 -23.97 12.05
N ALA A 110 7.01 -24.92 11.12
CA ALA A 110 5.98 -25.96 11.21
C ALA A 110 6.43 -27.36 10.75
N ASP A 111 7.74 -27.64 10.81
CA ASP A 111 8.37 -28.95 10.53
C ASP A 111 7.92 -29.61 9.22
N THR A 112 7.59 -28.80 8.20
CA THR A 112 7.29 -29.33 6.88
C THR A 112 8.55 -29.94 6.28
N THR A 113 8.42 -31.13 5.70
CA THR A 113 9.49 -31.82 4.97
C THR A 113 9.11 -31.95 3.51
N PHE A 114 10.10 -31.88 2.61
CA PHE A 114 9.89 -32.05 1.18
C PHE A 114 10.45 -33.38 0.70
N ALA A 115 9.75 -34.02 -0.23
CA ALA A 115 10.12 -35.32 -0.80
C ALA A 115 10.86 -35.22 -2.14
N THR A 116 11.45 -34.07 -2.51
CA THR A 116 12.09 -33.68 -3.80
C THR A 116 11.17 -33.01 -4.85
N GLY A 117 11.74 -32.13 -5.69
CA GLY A 117 11.06 -31.52 -6.86
C GLY A 117 11.36 -30.02 -7.10
N ASN A 118 10.67 -29.44 -8.10
CA ASN A 118 10.77 -28.02 -8.50
C ASN A 118 10.44 -27.00 -7.38
N GLU A 119 9.75 -27.44 -6.32
CA GLU A 119 9.39 -26.62 -5.15
C GLU A 119 10.66 -26.15 -4.38
N LEU A 120 11.72 -26.97 -4.34
CA LEU A 120 13.02 -26.60 -3.76
C LEU A 120 13.77 -25.56 -4.60
N THR A 121 13.65 -25.61 -5.93
CA THR A 121 14.32 -24.66 -6.83
C THR A 121 13.77 -23.24 -6.67
N GLY A 122 12.46 -23.09 -6.47
CA GLY A 122 11.84 -21.79 -6.20
C GLY A 122 12.22 -21.21 -4.83
N LEU A 123 12.29 -22.07 -3.80
CA LEU A 123 12.70 -21.68 -2.44
C LEU A 123 14.15 -21.21 -2.38
N ASN A 124 15.06 -21.85 -3.13
CA ASN A 124 16.47 -21.46 -3.18
C ASN A 124 16.70 -20.06 -3.77
N ASN A 125 15.76 -19.51 -4.56
CA ASN A 125 15.87 -18.15 -5.08
C ASN A 125 15.62 -17.08 -4.01
N HIS A 126 15.05 -17.45 -2.86
CA HIS A 126 14.83 -16.59 -1.70
C HIS A 126 15.91 -16.77 -0.62
N LEU A 127 16.97 -17.50 -0.97
CA LEU A 127 18.15 -17.68 -0.14
C LEU A 127 19.36 -17.02 -0.80
N PRO A 128 20.27 -16.42 0.00
CA PRO A 128 20.27 -16.46 1.45
C PRO A 128 19.29 -15.44 2.08
N GLY A 129 18.57 -15.86 3.14
CA GLY A 129 17.58 -15.02 3.80
C GLY A 129 18.23 -13.99 4.71
N HIS A 130 17.75 -12.75 4.71
CA HIS A 130 18.38 -11.63 5.42
C HIS A 130 17.79 -11.44 6.82
N VAL A 131 18.64 -11.45 7.84
CA VAL A 131 18.23 -11.43 9.26
C VAL A 131 18.84 -10.24 10.00
N LYS A 132 18.01 -9.46 10.68
CA LYS A 132 18.43 -8.58 11.77
C LYS A 132 18.08 -9.26 13.09
N ALA A 133 19.10 -9.62 13.88
CA ALA A 133 18.90 -10.03 15.26
C ALA A 133 19.14 -8.87 16.22
N THR A 134 18.34 -8.77 17.28
CA THR A 134 18.50 -7.82 18.37
C THR A 134 18.43 -8.55 19.70
N ALA A 135 19.36 -8.26 20.60
CA ALA A 135 19.37 -8.82 21.95
C ALA A 135 19.56 -7.72 23.00
N VAL A 136 18.82 -7.83 24.11
CA VAL A 136 18.93 -6.91 25.25
C VAL A 136 18.49 -7.61 26.53
N LEU A 137 19.28 -7.47 27.60
CA LEU A 137 18.98 -8.16 28.85
C LEU A 137 17.76 -7.56 29.56
N GLU A 138 17.64 -6.23 29.60
CA GLU A 138 16.45 -5.55 30.10
C GLU A 138 16.12 -4.35 29.23
N LYS A 139 14.87 -4.28 28.77
CA LYS A 139 14.34 -3.14 28.02
C LYS A 139 13.10 -2.61 28.70
N ARG A 140 13.07 -1.30 28.90
CA ARG A 140 11.88 -0.56 29.31
C ARG A 140 11.38 0.31 28.15
N VAL A 141 10.11 0.14 27.81
CA VAL A 141 9.42 0.99 26.84
C VAL A 141 8.51 1.93 27.63
N PRO A 142 8.76 3.26 27.61
CA PRO A 142 7.99 4.21 28.39
C PRO A 142 6.50 4.25 28.03
N SER A 143 5.69 4.80 28.94
CA SER A 143 4.25 4.94 28.71
C SER A 143 3.94 5.65 27.38
N GLY A 144 3.05 5.05 26.59
CA GLY A 144 2.65 5.52 25.26
C GLY A 144 3.73 5.43 24.17
N ALA A 145 4.95 5.00 24.50
CA ALA A 145 6.05 4.92 23.54
C ALA A 145 5.99 3.64 22.70
N VAL A 146 6.62 3.70 21.53
CA VAL A 146 6.74 2.58 20.60
C VAL A 146 8.20 2.16 20.52
N TRP A 147 8.46 0.86 20.72
CA TRP A 147 9.71 0.22 20.33
C TRP A 147 9.51 -0.47 18.99
N ASP A 148 10.00 0.16 17.92
CA ASP A 148 9.94 -0.39 16.57
C ASP A 148 11.19 -1.23 16.29
N VAL A 149 11.00 -2.53 16.05
CA VAL A 149 12.07 -3.49 15.76
C VAL A 149 12.10 -3.90 14.29
N THR A 150 11.42 -3.14 13.44
CA THR A 150 11.37 -3.35 12.00
C THR A 150 12.75 -3.20 11.35
N VAL A 151 12.98 -4.00 10.31
CA VAL A 151 14.12 -3.86 9.42
C VAL A 151 13.66 -3.61 7.99
N ARG A 152 14.42 -2.78 7.27
CA ARG A 152 14.12 -2.36 5.89
C ARG A 152 15.24 -2.79 4.95
N ALA A 153 14.86 -3.07 3.71
CA ALA A 153 15.74 -3.56 2.65
C ALA A 153 16.92 -2.63 2.37
N ALA A 154 16.73 -1.32 2.56
CA ALA A 154 17.76 -0.30 2.44
C ALA A 154 19.02 -0.58 3.29
N HIS A 155 18.93 -1.34 4.39
CA HIS A 155 20.10 -1.73 5.18
C HIS A 155 21.05 -2.67 4.44
N TRP A 156 20.53 -3.42 3.47
CA TRP A 156 21.28 -4.35 2.63
C TRP A 156 21.39 -3.89 1.17
N GLY A 157 20.83 -2.74 0.82
CA GLY A 157 20.72 -2.30 -0.57
C GLY A 157 19.81 -3.18 -1.42
N LEU A 158 18.84 -3.85 -0.80
CA LEU A 158 17.88 -4.74 -1.46
C LEU A 158 16.62 -3.99 -1.86
N ASP A 159 15.82 -4.62 -2.72
CA ASP A 159 14.49 -4.13 -3.01
C ASP A 159 13.52 -4.41 -1.84
N ASP A 160 12.44 -3.65 -1.82
CA ASP A 160 11.41 -3.69 -0.80
C ASP A 160 10.54 -4.97 -0.85
N LEU A 161 10.63 -5.76 -1.92
CA LEU A 161 9.88 -7.01 -2.08
C LEU A 161 10.56 -8.20 -1.40
N GLU A 162 11.84 -8.05 -1.03
CA GLU A 162 12.60 -9.09 -0.36
C GLU A 162 12.04 -9.41 1.04
N GLU A 163 12.04 -10.71 1.36
CA GLU A 163 11.60 -11.18 2.66
C GLU A 163 12.71 -11.03 3.71
N LEU A 164 12.47 -10.17 4.69
CA LEU A 164 13.42 -9.88 5.76
C LEU A 164 12.93 -10.47 7.08
N TYR A 165 13.88 -11.01 7.84
CA TYR A 165 13.64 -11.58 9.17
C TYR A 165 14.10 -10.61 10.26
N SER A 166 13.29 -10.46 11.31
CA SER A 166 13.65 -9.76 12.53
C SER A 166 13.57 -10.74 13.71
N VAL A 167 14.69 -10.94 14.40
CA VAL A 167 14.80 -11.81 15.57
C VAL A 167 15.06 -10.96 16.79
N LEU A 168 14.23 -11.11 17.83
CA LEU A 168 14.32 -10.35 19.06
C LEU A 168 14.45 -11.30 20.25
N ASN A 169 15.53 -11.17 21.02
CA ASN A 169 15.78 -11.95 22.24
C ASN A 169 15.91 -11.00 23.45
N VAL A 170 15.00 -11.11 24.42
CA VAL A 170 14.90 -10.15 25.53
C VAL A 170 14.78 -10.83 26.88
N GLY A 171 15.75 -10.57 27.76
CA GLY A 171 15.71 -11.07 29.14
C GLY A 171 14.47 -10.56 29.90
N ARG A 172 14.30 -9.25 29.97
CA ARG A 172 13.14 -8.64 30.61
C ARG A 172 12.63 -7.46 29.80
N LEU A 173 11.38 -7.55 29.36
CA LEU A 173 10.70 -6.46 28.67
C LEU A 173 9.65 -5.86 29.60
N ILE A 174 9.73 -4.55 29.81
CA ILE A 174 8.78 -3.78 30.60
C ILE A 174 8.06 -2.83 29.64
N LEU A 175 6.79 -3.11 29.39
CA LEU A 175 5.88 -2.23 28.67
C LEU A 175 5.07 -1.44 29.71
N GLU A 176 5.34 -0.15 29.80
CA GLU A 176 4.57 0.78 30.62
C GLU A 176 3.18 1.05 30.00
N PRO A 177 2.25 1.74 30.69
CA PRO A 177 0.88 1.89 30.21
C PRO A 177 0.82 2.44 28.78
N GLY A 178 0.09 1.76 27.90
CA GLY A 178 -0.04 2.12 26.48
C GLY A 178 1.21 1.94 25.62
N ALA A 179 2.30 1.37 26.15
CA ALA A 179 3.52 1.12 25.39
C ALA A 179 3.32 -0.01 24.37
N ALA A 180 4.06 0.04 23.25
CA ALA A 180 3.95 -0.98 22.21
C ALA A 180 5.30 -1.45 21.66
N LEU A 181 5.40 -2.74 21.39
CA LEU A 181 6.40 -3.34 20.51
C LEU A 181 5.79 -3.45 19.11
N VAL A 182 6.46 -2.91 18.08
CA VAL A 182 5.96 -2.87 16.70
C VAL A 182 6.91 -3.59 15.76
N ILE A 183 6.33 -4.36 14.84
CA ILE A 183 7.01 -4.94 13.69
C ILE A 183 6.17 -4.75 12.43
N GLN A 184 6.78 -4.29 11.33
CA GLN A 184 6.09 -3.98 10.08
C GLN A 184 6.70 -4.69 8.87
N GLY A 185 6.00 -5.68 8.34
CA GLY A 185 6.38 -6.32 7.07
C GLY A 185 7.63 -7.20 7.12
N ASN A 186 8.02 -7.70 8.29
CA ASN A 186 9.11 -8.68 8.44
C ASN A 186 8.57 -9.99 8.99
N VAL A 187 9.19 -11.12 8.62
CA VAL A 187 9.01 -12.37 9.35
C VAL A 187 9.65 -12.19 10.72
N PHE A 188 8.85 -12.32 11.78
CA PHE A 188 9.24 -11.91 13.12
C PHE A 188 9.37 -13.08 14.07
N THR A 189 10.48 -13.14 14.80
CA THR A 189 10.62 -14.03 15.93
C THR A 189 10.95 -13.23 17.18
N PHE A 190 10.24 -13.51 18.27
CA PHE A 190 10.45 -12.89 19.57
C PHE A 190 10.54 -13.94 20.67
N LEU A 191 11.66 -13.97 21.38
CA LEU A 191 11.81 -14.66 22.66
C LEU A 191 11.93 -13.65 23.79
N CYS A 192 11.04 -13.75 24.77
CA CYS A 192 11.08 -12.96 25.99
C CYS A 192 11.12 -13.88 27.21
N GLN A 193 12.13 -13.72 28.05
CA GLN A 193 12.22 -14.47 29.30
C GLN A 193 11.19 -13.97 30.33
N HIS A 194 11.03 -12.65 30.49
CA HIS A 194 9.97 -12.08 31.33
C HIS A 194 9.38 -10.82 30.71
N LEU A 195 8.10 -10.89 30.35
CA LEU A 195 7.34 -9.73 29.89
C LEU A 195 6.47 -9.17 31.03
N ILE A 196 6.62 -7.89 31.32
CA ILE A 196 5.79 -7.13 32.24
C ILE A 196 4.98 -6.15 31.38
N ALA A 197 3.68 -6.38 31.28
CA ALA A 197 2.76 -5.62 30.45
C ALA A 197 1.78 -4.84 31.34
N ALA A 198 1.89 -3.52 31.36
CA ALA A 198 0.92 -2.65 32.00
C ALA A 198 -0.36 -2.50 31.14
N GLU A 199 -1.38 -1.83 31.68
CA GLU A 199 -2.64 -1.59 30.99
C GLU A 199 -2.45 -0.99 29.59
N GLY A 200 -3.15 -1.54 28.60
CA GLY A 200 -3.09 -1.09 27.21
C GLY A 200 -1.79 -1.41 26.47
N SER A 201 -0.89 -2.22 27.04
CA SER A 201 0.36 -2.63 26.38
C SER A 201 0.12 -3.57 25.22
N GLN A 202 0.88 -3.44 24.13
CA GLN A 202 0.64 -4.20 22.90
C GLN A 202 1.91 -4.74 22.23
N ILE A 203 1.78 -5.89 21.58
CA ILE A 203 2.66 -6.29 20.47
C ILE A 203 1.86 -6.15 19.18
N ARG A 204 2.35 -5.37 18.22
CA ARG A 204 1.66 -5.07 16.96
C ARG A 204 2.42 -5.64 15.78
N ILE A 205 1.81 -6.61 15.11
CA ILE A 205 2.27 -7.20 13.85
C ILE A 205 1.53 -6.50 12.71
N LEU A 206 2.20 -5.52 12.12
CA LEU A 206 1.64 -4.54 11.20
C LEU A 206 2.09 -4.81 9.76
N PRO A 207 1.39 -4.22 8.77
CA PRO A 207 1.71 -4.50 7.39
C PRO A 207 3.03 -3.86 6.97
N THR A 208 3.61 -4.41 5.91
CA THR A 208 4.59 -3.70 5.12
C THR A 208 4.03 -2.32 4.72
N PRO A 209 4.76 -1.21 4.90
CA PRO A 209 4.22 0.15 4.71
C PRO A 209 4.02 0.52 3.23
N PHE A 210 4.42 -0.34 2.30
CA PHE A 210 4.28 -0.16 0.87
C PHE A 210 3.53 -1.35 0.25
N SER A 211 3.07 -1.14 -0.97
CA SER A 211 2.38 -2.18 -1.73
C SER A 211 3.35 -3.28 -2.15
N VAL A 212 2.86 -4.52 -2.12
CA VAL A 212 3.60 -5.74 -2.50
C VAL A 212 3.35 -6.15 -3.96
N ASP A 213 3.04 -5.19 -4.82
CA ASP A 213 3.01 -5.37 -6.27
C ASP A 213 4.29 -4.81 -6.92
N PHE A 214 4.61 -5.27 -8.13
CA PHE A 214 5.78 -4.81 -8.91
C PHE A 214 5.68 -3.34 -9.39
N GLY A 215 4.61 -2.63 -9.03
CA GLY A 215 4.44 -1.24 -9.39
C GLY A 215 5.31 -0.29 -8.57
N HIS A 216 5.43 0.94 -9.03
CA HIS A 216 5.94 2.06 -8.23
C HIS A 216 4.93 3.20 -8.28
N GLY A 217 4.92 4.04 -7.24
CA GLY A 217 4.00 5.18 -7.13
C GLY A 217 2.98 5.05 -6.00
N PRO A 218 1.99 5.96 -5.96
CA PRO A 218 1.08 6.11 -4.83
C PRO A 218 0.20 4.89 -4.62
N LEU A 219 -0.27 4.70 -3.37
CA LEU A 219 -1.21 3.63 -3.02
C LEU A 219 -2.54 3.82 -3.78
N HIS A 220 -3.05 5.05 -3.84
CA HIS A 220 -4.28 5.38 -4.57
C HIS A 220 -3.97 5.71 -6.03
N GLY A 221 -4.82 5.24 -6.93
CA GLY A 221 -4.73 5.51 -8.35
C GLY A 221 -4.97 6.99 -8.66
N VAL A 222 -4.10 7.55 -9.50
CA VAL A 222 -4.26 8.92 -9.99
C VAL A 222 -5.50 9.03 -10.88
N HIS A 223 -6.18 10.18 -10.81
CA HIS A 223 -7.32 10.45 -11.69
C HIS A 223 -6.87 10.74 -13.11
N GLY A 224 -7.67 10.32 -14.09
CA GLY A 224 -7.43 10.63 -15.49
C GLY A 224 -7.71 12.10 -15.81
N ALA A 225 -6.89 12.70 -16.67
CA ALA A 225 -7.13 14.05 -17.15
C ALA A 225 -8.37 14.14 -18.04
N ASN A 226 -9.07 15.28 -17.95
CA ASN A 226 -10.18 15.58 -18.85
C ASN A 226 -9.69 15.82 -20.28
N GLY A 227 -10.50 15.43 -21.25
CA GLY A 227 -10.32 15.81 -22.63
C GLY A 227 -10.52 17.31 -22.82
N ARG A 228 -9.73 17.91 -23.69
CA ARG A 228 -9.91 19.30 -24.12
C ARG A 228 -11.08 19.40 -25.10
N ASP A 229 -11.84 20.48 -25.01
CA ASP A 229 -12.90 20.79 -25.97
C ASP A 229 -12.30 21.10 -27.35
N GLY A 230 -13.05 20.79 -28.40
CA GLY A 230 -12.72 21.15 -29.77
C GLY A 230 -13.08 22.60 -30.07
N SER A 231 -12.27 23.26 -30.90
CA SER A 231 -12.53 24.63 -31.32
C SER A 231 -13.73 24.71 -32.26
N HIS A 232 -14.44 25.83 -32.23
CA HIS A 232 -15.50 26.11 -33.19
C HIS A 232 -14.94 26.35 -34.60
N GLY A 233 -15.67 25.90 -35.61
CA GLY A 233 -15.38 26.23 -36.99
C GLY A 233 -15.67 27.71 -37.28
N ALA A 234 -14.84 28.34 -38.10
CA ALA A 234 -15.06 29.71 -38.52
C ALA A 234 -16.24 29.80 -39.50
N ASP A 235 -17.03 30.86 -39.39
CA ASP A 235 -18.09 31.15 -40.35
C ASP A 235 -17.51 31.42 -41.74
N GLY A 236 -18.29 31.07 -42.76
CA GLY A 236 -17.98 31.42 -44.13
C GLY A 236 -18.05 32.93 -44.38
N LEU A 237 -17.30 33.39 -45.38
CA LEU A 237 -17.27 34.79 -45.77
C LEU A 237 -18.64 35.26 -46.25
N ARG A 238 -18.90 36.55 -46.01
CA ARG A 238 -20.08 37.22 -46.55
C ARG A 238 -19.67 37.99 -47.82
N PRO A 239 -20.32 37.73 -48.97
CA PRO A 239 -20.10 38.53 -50.18
C PRO A 239 -20.30 40.03 -49.93
N ASP A 240 -19.32 40.85 -50.33
CA ASP A 240 -19.48 42.31 -50.32
C ASP A 240 -20.27 42.75 -51.55
N VAL A 241 -21.53 43.12 -51.33
CA VAL A 241 -22.48 43.49 -52.37
C VAL A 241 -22.98 44.90 -52.20
N GLU A 242 -23.19 45.57 -53.33
CA GLU A 242 -23.79 46.90 -53.42
C GLU A 242 -25.20 46.79 -54.01
N SER A 243 -26.18 47.38 -53.34
CA SER A 243 -27.54 47.48 -53.86
C SER A 243 -27.65 48.53 -54.95
N CYS A 244 -28.32 48.21 -56.06
CA CYS A 244 -28.69 49.16 -57.11
C CYS A 244 -30.14 48.92 -57.57
N ILE A 245 -30.64 49.80 -58.46
CA ILE A 245 -32.02 49.71 -58.98
C ILE A 245 -32.31 48.40 -59.74
N LEU A 246 -31.26 47.70 -60.19
CA LEU A 246 -31.35 46.43 -60.92
C LEU A 246 -31.04 45.20 -60.04
N GLY A 247 -30.85 45.37 -58.73
CA GLY A 247 -30.49 44.31 -57.79
C GLY A 247 -29.10 44.47 -57.18
N TYR A 248 -28.50 43.38 -56.70
CA TYR A 248 -27.16 43.42 -56.09
C TYR A 248 -26.05 43.35 -57.15
N ARG A 249 -24.97 44.08 -56.91
CA ARG A 249 -23.71 44.01 -57.65
C ARG A 249 -22.58 43.60 -56.70
N LEU A 250 -21.81 42.59 -57.06
CA LEU A 250 -20.57 42.24 -56.36
C LEU A 250 -19.55 43.37 -56.47
N ARG A 251 -19.01 43.81 -55.34
CA ARG A 251 -17.92 44.80 -55.32
C ARG A 251 -16.57 44.19 -55.66
N GLN A 252 -16.38 42.92 -55.33
CA GLN A 252 -15.17 42.16 -55.63
C GLN A 252 -15.56 40.72 -55.99
N PRO A 253 -14.78 40.01 -56.83
CA PRO A 253 -14.95 38.58 -57.02
C PRO A 253 -14.82 37.85 -55.68
N ILE A 254 -15.68 36.86 -55.44
CA ILE A 254 -15.62 36.00 -54.26
C ILE A 254 -15.43 34.56 -54.69
N ASP A 255 -14.57 33.84 -53.97
CA ASP A 255 -14.46 32.39 -54.09
C ASP A 255 -15.70 31.76 -53.45
N GLN A 256 -16.45 31.00 -54.25
CA GLN A 256 -17.69 30.35 -53.84
C GLN A 256 -17.48 29.40 -52.65
N ASP A 257 -16.29 28.78 -52.54
CA ASP A 257 -15.98 27.87 -51.44
C ASP A 257 -15.66 28.61 -50.14
N ALA A 258 -15.23 29.87 -50.23
CA ALA A 258 -14.96 30.71 -49.06
C ALA A 258 -16.24 31.13 -48.32
N LEU A 259 -17.42 30.94 -48.92
CA LEU A 259 -18.71 31.11 -48.24
C LEU A 259 -19.04 29.92 -47.34
N ASN A 260 -18.37 28.78 -47.45
CA ASN A 260 -18.67 27.63 -46.61
C ASN A 260 -18.14 27.84 -45.19
N GLY A 261 -18.96 27.52 -44.19
CA GLY A 261 -18.51 27.45 -42.81
C GLY A 261 -17.51 26.31 -42.63
N LEU A 262 -16.45 26.56 -41.86
CA LEU A 262 -15.47 25.53 -41.53
C LEU A 262 -16.05 24.54 -40.50
N PRO A 263 -15.62 23.27 -40.52
CA PRO A 263 -16.06 22.31 -39.52
C PRO A 263 -15.54 22.68 -38.12
N GLY A 264 -16.31 22.33 -37.09
CA GLY A 264 -15.83 22.35 -35.72
C GLY A 264 -14.89 21.18 -35.45
N GLU A 265 -13.92 21.38 -34.55
CA GLU A 265 -12.97 20.34 -34.19
C GLU A 265 -13.61 19.34 -33.23
N ALA A 266 -13.15 18.09 -33.27
CA ALA A 266 -13.56 17.08 -32.30
C ALA A 266 -13.00 17.41 -30.91
N GLY A 267 -13.80 17.15 -29.87
CA GLY A 267 -13.32 17.13 -28.51
C GLY A 267 -12.36 15.96 -28.28
N CYS A 268 -11.30 16.20 -27.52
CA CYS A 268 -10.32 15.19 -27.18
C CYS A 268 -10.93 14.15 -26.25
N HIS A 269 -10.49 12.90 -26.37
CA HIS A 269 -10.79 11.87 -25.38
C HIS A 269 -10.11 12.18 -24.05
N ALA A 270 -10.73 11.74 -22.96
CA ALA A 270 -10.13 11.81 -21.64
C ALA A 270 -9.24 10.60 -21.35
N GLU A 271 -8.40 10.75 -20.33
CA GLU A 271 -7.58 9.66 -19.82
C GLU A 271 -8.34 8.82 -18.80
N SER A 272 -7.97 7.55 -18.69
CA SER A 272 -8.51 6.68 -17.66
C SER A 272 -7.83 6.95 -16.32
N GLY A 273 -8.55 6.74 -15.23
CA GLY A 273 -7.95 6.72 -13.90
C GLY A 273 -7.09 5.47 -13.71
N ALA A 274 -5.99 5.61 -12.99
CA ALA A 274 -5.10 4.50 -12.67
C ALA A 274 -5.72 3.60 -11.59
N SER A 275 -5.32 2.33 -11.57
CA SER A 275 -5.71 1.41 -10.50
C SER A 275 -5.03 1.79 -9.18
N GLY A 276 -5.73 1.57 -8.07
CA GLY A 276 -5.13 1.56 -6.75
C GLY A 276 -4.27 0.30 -6.56
N ARG A 277 -3.27 0.41 -5.68
CA ARG A 277 -2.29 -0.64 -5.42
C ARG A 277 -2.73 -1.57 -4.30
N ASN A 278 -2.18 -2.78 -4.27
CA ASN A 278 -2.53 -3.73 -3.22
C ASN A 278 -1.99 -3.28 -1.86
N GLY A 279 -2.69 -3.60 -0.77
CA GLY A 279 -2.19 -3.33 0.58
C GLY A 279 -0.98 -4.17 0.95
N GLY A 280 -0.12 -3.66 1.84
CA GLY A 280 1.06 -4.38 2.31
C GLY A 280 0.72 -5.61 3.15
N MET A 281 1.60 -6.60 3.14
CA MET A 281 1.36 -7.87 3.85
C MET A 281 1.67 -7.78 5.35
N ALA A 282 0.88 -8.48 6.17
CA ALA A 282 1.27 -8.82 7.53
C ALA A 282 1.99 -10.19 7.50
N LYS A 283 3.29 -10.19 7.79
CA LYS A 283 4.15 -11.38 7.70
C LYS A 283 4.02 -12.27 8.94
N LEU A 284 4.59 -13.47 8.85
CA LEU A 284 4.52 -14.46 9.93
C LEU A 284 5.19 -13.92 11.20
N ALA A 285 4.64 -14.25 12.36
CA ALA A 285 5.28 -13.99 13.64
C ALA A 285 5.30 -15.22 14.55
N GLU A 286 6.42 -15.47 15.21
CA GLU A 286 6.58 -16.43 16.30
C GLU A 286 6.98 -15.70 17.58
N ILE A 287 6.10 -15.67 18.56
CA ILE A 287 6.30 -15.00 19.84
C ILE A 287 6.30 -16.05 20.95
N THR A 288 7.37 -16.09 21.74
CA THR A 288 7.53 -16.98 22.89
C THR A 288 7.84 -16.15 24.11
N ILE A 289 6.96 -16.19 25.11
CA ILE A 289 7.12 -15.49 26.39
C ILE A 289 7.19 -16.55 27.48
N ARG A 290 8.28 -16.59 28.26
CA ARG A 290 8.46 -17.60 29.32
C ARG A 290 7.73 -17.24 30.60
N LYS A 291 7.43 -15.96 30.83
CA LYS A 291 6.63 -15.46 31.95
C LYS A 291 5.95 -14.16 31.58
N LEU A 292 4.66 -14.06 31.84
CA LEU A 292 3.87 -12.85 31.64
C LEU A 292 3.30 -12.32 32.97
N SER A 293 3.61 -11.05 33.25
CA SER A 293 3.03 -10.29 34.36
C SER A 293 2.18 -9.16 33.82
N GLY A 294 0.91 -9.10 34.23
CA GLY A 294 -0.08 -8.17 33.68
C GLY A 294 -0.82 -8.74 32.47
N HIS A 295 -1.46 -7.86 31.69
CA HIS A 295 -2.25 -8.22 30.50
C HIS A 295 -1.61 -7.65 29.24
N LEU A 296 -1.59 -8.44 28.17
CA LEU A 296 -0.99 -8.08 26.90
C LEU A 296 -1.99 -8.27 25.76
N THR A 297 -2.10 -7.27 24.89
CA THR A 297 -2.80 -7.44 23.60
C THR A 297 -1.80 -7.76 22.48
N VAL A 298 -2.06 -8.82 21.74
CA VAL A 298 -1.40 -9.10 20.46
C VAL A 298 -2.33 -8.64 19.35
N PHE A 299 -1.91 -7.61 18.63
CA PHE A 299 -2.66 -7.01 17.53
C PHE A 299 -2.05 -7.36 16.17
N SER A 300 -2.88 -7.72 15.19
CA SER A 300 -2.43 -7.82 13.81
C SER A 300 -3.47 -7.45 12.76
N GLN A 301 -2.99 -6.83 11.68
CA GLN A 301 -3.79 -6.47 10.52
C GLN A 301 -2.87 -6.28 9.30
N ALA A 302 -3.32 -6.73 8.12
CA ALA A 302 -2.65 -6.41 6.85
C ALA A 302 -3.12 -5.05 6.29
N GLY A 303 -2.35 -4.44 5.39
CA GLY A 303 -2.60 -3.09 4.89
C GLY A 303 -3.82 -3.04 3.99
N ALA A 304 -4.57 -1.93 3.98
CA ALA A 304 -5.68 -1.75 3.05
C ALA A 304 -5.19 -1.54 1.63
N GLY A 305 -5.98 -1.98 0.65
CA GLY A 305 -5.76 -1.66 -0.76
C GLY A 305 -6.12 -0.21 -1.06
N GLY A 306 -5.41 0.41 -1.99
CA GLY A 306 -5.68 1.77 -2.42
C GLY A 306 -6.89 1.87 -3.35
N ASP A 307 -7.51 3.04 -3.38
CA ASP A 307 -8.65 3.31 -4.25
C ASP A 307 -8.21 3.51 -5.71
N GLY A 308 -9.07 3.12 -6.65
CA GLY A 308 -8.88 3.43 -8.07
C GLY A 308 -9.18 4.90 -8.36
N GLY A 309 -8.43 5.49 -9.28
CA GLY A 309 -8.65 6.86 -9.73
C GLY A 309 -9.89 6.99 -10.61
N ASN A 310 -10.57 8.13 -10.56
CA ASN A 310 -11.67 8.43 -11.46
C ASN A 310 -11.15 8.65 -12.90
N GLY A 311 -11.93 8.23 -13.90
CA GLY A 311 -11.67 8.59 -15.29
C GLY A 311 -12.01 10.04 -15.58
N GLY A 312 -11.28 10.68 -16.49
CA GLY A 312 -11.55 12.06 -16.90
C GLY A 312 -12.78 12.19 -17.79
N HIS A 313 -13.39 13.38 -17.83
CA HIS A 313 -14.49 13.69 -18.73
C HIS A 313 -13.99 14.01 -20.15
N GLY A 314 -14.60 13.43 -21.17
CA GLY A 314 -14.28 13.72 -22.56
C GLY A 314 -14.62 15.15 -22.95
N GLY A 315 -13.82 15.75 -23.82
CA GLY A 315 -14.02 17.12 -24.29
C GLY A 315 -15.24 17.24 -25.19
N ARG A 316 -15.91 18.39 -25.18
CA ARG A 316 -17.02 18.69 -26.09
C ARG A 316 -16.50 18.92 -27.50
N GLY A 317 -17.27 18.50 -28.50
CA GLY A 317 -17.01 18.85 -29.89
C GLY A 317 -17.33 20.30 -30.18
N GLY A 318 -16.55 20.94 -31.04
CA GLY A 318 -16.79 22.30 -31.50
C GLY A 318 -17.98 22.36 -32.46
N ASN A 319 -18.80 23.40 -32.34
CA ASN A 319 -19.79 23.72 -33.36
C ASN A 319 -19.14 24.01 -34.72
N GLY A 320 -19.81 23.64 -35.82
CA GLY A 320 -19.41 24.07 -37.16
C GLY A 320 -19.77 25.54 -37.43
N GLY A 321 -19.00 26.20 -38.27
CA GLY A 321 -19.23 27.59 -38.66
C GLY A 321 -20.46 27.74 -39.55
N ALA A 322 -21.13 28.88 -39.48
CA ALA A 322 -22.26 29.18 -40.36
C ALA A 322 -21.82 29.33 -41.82
N GLY A 323 -22.69 28.93 -42.75
CA GLY A 323 -22.53 29.26 -44.16
C GLY A 323 -22.83 30.73 -44.46
N GLY A 324 -22.06 31.35 -45.35
CA GLY A 324 -22.27 32.71 -45.83
C GLY A 324 -23.53 32.86 -46.70
N PRO A 325 -24.14 34.06 -46.78
CA PRO A 325 -25.33 34.33 -47.58
C PRO A 325 -25.08 34.16 -49.09
N GLY A 326 -26.08 33.65 -49.80
CA GLY A 326 -26.17 33.70 -51.25
C GLY A 326 -26.79 35.02 -51.73
N TYR A 327 -26.52 35.38 -52.99
CA TYR A 327 -27.09 36.58 -53.61
C TYR A 327 -27.41 36.36 -55.07
N ARG A 328 -28.55 36.87 -55.51
CA ARG A 328 -28.82 37.10 -56.93
C ARG A 328 -28.20 38.43 -57.35
N THR A 329 -27.17 38.34 -58.18
CA THR A 329 -26.48 39.50 -58.72
C THR A 329 -26.84 39.74 -60.17
N MET A 330 -26.56 40.94 -60.68
CA MET A 330 -26.71 41.24 -62.11
C MET A 330 -25.87 40.31 -63.02
N SER A 331 -24.79 39.74 -62.50
CA SER A 331 -23.88 38.84 -63.22
C SER A 331 -24.21 37.35 -63.08
N GLY A 332 -25.20 36.99 -62.25
CA GLY A 332 -25.55 35.60 -61.96
C GLY A 332 -25.87 35.35 -60.49
N ILE A 333 -26.04 34.07 -60.14
CA ILE A 333 -26.37 33.64 -58.78
C ILE A 333 -25.10 33.22 -58.04
N ILE A 334 -24.87 33.80 -56.87
CA ILE A 334 -23.93 33.31 -55.85
C ILE A 334 -24.75 32.43 -54.92
N ARG A 335 -24.37 31.16 -54.78
CA ARG A 335 -25.08 30.25 -53.87
C ARG A 335 -24.71 30.57 -52.43
N ALA A 336 -25.60 30.34 -51.46
CA ALA A 336 -25.18 30.39 -50.07
C ALA A 336 -24.16 29.28 -49.80
N GLY A 337 -23.24 29.54 -48.87
CA GLY A 337 -22.30 28.55 -48.42
C GLY A 337 -22.97 27.49 -47.56
N CYS A 338 -22.40 26.28 -47.59
CA CYS A 338 -22.77 25.21 -46.69
C CYS A 338 -22.37 25.54 -45.25
N GLY A 339 -23.15 25.08 -44.28
CA GLY A 339 -22.75 25.11 -42.88
C GLY A 339 -21.61 24.11 -42.63
N GLY A 340 -20.69 24.46 -41.74
CA GLY A 340 -19.64 23.57 -41.29
C GLY A 340 -20.20 22.41 -40.46
N SER A 341 -19.62 21.23 -40.61
CA SER A 341 -19.99 20.08 -39.77
C SER A 341 -19.64 20.30 -38.31
N ALA A 342 -20.43 19.73 -37.40
CA ALA A 342 -20.10 19.68 -35.99
C ALA A 342 -18.86 18.79 -35.74
N GLY A 343 -18.09 19.13 -34.71
CA GLY A 343 -17.10 18.25 -34.12
C GLY A 343 -17.75 17.19 -33.22
N ALA A 344 -17.18 15.98 -33.21
CA ALA A 344 -17.61 14.92 -32.31
C ALA A 344 -17.19 15.19 -30.86
N GLY A 345 -17.97 14.69 -29.90
CA GLY A 345 -17.56 14.70 -28.49
C GLY A 345 -16.50 13.63 -28.21
N GLY A 346 -15.56 13.93 -27.32
CA GLY A 346 -14.54 12.99 -26.88
C GLY A 346 -15.10 11.96 -25.91
N ASN A 347 -14.57 10.73 -25.90
CA ASN A 347 -14.97 9.70 -24.94
C ASN A 347 -14.46 10.05 -23.52
N GLY A 348 -15.25 9.69 -22.51
CA GLY A 348 -14.81 9.71 -21.11
C GLY A 348 -13.84 8.58 -20.81
N GLY A 349 -12.95 8.81 -19.86
CA GLY A 349 -11.99 7.82 -19.39
C GLY A 349 -12.63 6.77 -18.50
N ASN A 350 -12.04 5.57 -18.46
CA ASN A 350 -12.49 4.54 -17.51
C ASN A 350 -12.03 4.89 -16.09
N GLY A 351 -12.80 4.48 -15.08
CA GLY A 351 -12.35 4.48 -13.71
C GLY A 351 -11.35 3.36 -13.44
N GLY A 352 -10.34 3.65 -12.63
CA GLY A 352 -9.34 2.68 -12.19
C GLY A 352 -9.91 1.65 -11.21
N HIS A 353 -9.32 0.47 -11.18
CA HIS A 353 -9.72 -0.58 -10.24
C HIS A 353 -9.18 -0.28 -8.83
N GLY A 354 -9.94 -0.61 -7.79
CA GLY A 354 -9.43 -0.59 -6.42
C GLY A 354 -8.44 -1.73 -6.18
N GLY A 355 -7.37 -1.46 -5.45
CA GLY A 355 -6.37 -2.43 -5.03
C GLY A 355 -6.92 -3.42 -4.01
N ASN A 356 -6.41 -4.65 -3.99
CA ASN A 356 -6.85 -5.63 -3.01
C ASN A 356 -6.23 -5.33 -1.63
N GLY A 357 -6.91 -5.75 -0.57
CA GLY A 357 -6.31 -5.78 0.76
C GLY A 357 -5.07 -6.67 0.80
N GLY A 358 -4.14 -6.35 1.70
CA GLY A 358 -2.92 -7.10 1.94
C GLY A 358 -3.18 -8.50 2.46
N LEU A 359 -2.25 -9.42 2.19
CA LEU A 359 -2.29 -10.79 2.68
C LEU A 359 -1.71 -10.86 4.10
N SER A 360 -2.16 -11.83 4.89
CA SER A 360 -1.70 -12.06 6.26
C SER A 360 -1.19 -13.49 6.45
N SER A 361 -0.05 -13.67 7.07
CA SER A 361 0.47 -14.99 7.49
C SER A 361 0.02 -15.35 8.91
N ASN A 362 0.38 -16.54 9.36
CA ASN A 362 0.06 -17.04 10.69
C ASN A 362 0.86 -16.31 11.79
N ILE A 363 0.26 -16.15 12.96
CA ILE A 363 0.93 -15.62 14.14
C ILE A 363 0.82 -16.66 15.24
N TYR A 364 1.96 -17.09 15.76
CA TYR A 364 2.07 -18.05 16.84
C TYR A 364 2.53 -17.34 18.11
N VAL A 365 1.74 -17.45 19.18
CA VAL A 365 2.04 -16.90 20.50
C VAL A 365 2.10 -18.05 21.49
N ASN A 366 3.23 -18.20 22.16
CA ASN A 366 3.48 -19.25 23.14
C ASN A 366 3.76 -18.65 24.52
N VAL A 367 2.95 -19.05 25.50
CA VAL A 367 3.01 -18.61 26.91
C VAL A 367 2.83 -19.81 27.85
N PRO A 368 3.27 -19.74 29.12
CA PRO A 368 2.89 -20.73 30.13
C PRO A 368 1.38 -20.91 30.23
N ALA A 369 0.93 -22.11 30.59
CA ALA A 369 -0.50 -22.42 30.70
C ALA A 369 -1.26 -21.42 31.61
N ASP A 370 -0.63 -21.02 32.73
CA ASP A 370 -1.20 -20.09 33.70
C ASP A 370 -1.27 -18.63 33.19
N ASP A 371 -0.64 -18.33 32.06
CA ASP A 371 -0.58 -17.00 31.45
C ASP A 371 -1.50 -16.87 30.24
N VAL A 372 -2.16 -17.94 29.78
CA VAL A 372 -3.03 -17.93 28.59
C VAL A 372 -4.16 -16.91 28.72
N SER A 373 -4.80 -16.81 29.89
CA SER A 373 -5.90 -15.85 30.14
C SER A 373 -5.46 -14.39 30.20
N LYS A 374 -4.15 -14.11 30.14
CA LYS A 374 -3.58 -12.76 30.17
C LYS A 374 -3.33 -12.19 28.76
N ILE A 375 -3.58 -12.99 27.72
CA ILE A 375 -3.39 -12.61 26.32
C ILE A 375 -4.72 -12.28 25.66
N ASP A 376 -4.87 -11.04 25.24
CA ASP A 376 -5.94 -10.64 24.32
C ASP A 376 -5.45 -10.75 22.87
N ARG A 377 -6.26 -11.36 22.00
CA ARG A 377 -5.96 -11.51 20.57
C ARG A 377 -6.86 -10.61 19.77
N VAL A 378 -6.29 -9.59 19.13
CA VAL A 378 -7.04 -8.69 18.24
C VAL A 378 -6.51 -8.86 16.82
N SER A 379 -7.34 -9.42 15.95
CA SER A 379 -6.98 -9.60 14.55
C SER A 379 -8.07 -9.03 13.66
N LEU A 380 -7.68 -8.16 12.74
CA LEU A 380 -8.62 -7.46 11.86
C LEU A 380 -8.41 -7.82 10.39
N PRO A 381 -9.50 -7.90 9.60
CA PRO A 381 -9.39 -8.10 8.16
C PRO A 381 -8.77 -6.87 7.49
N SER A 382 -8.25 -7.08 6.28
CA SER A 382 -7.80 -5.99 5.42
C SER A 382 -8.87 -5.63 4.38
N ALA A 383 -9.17 -4.34 4.25
CA ALA A 383 -10.11 -3.84 3.27
C ALA A 383 -9.48 -3.72 1.87
N GLY A 384 -10.25 -4.05 0.83
CA GLY A 384 -9.93 -3.65 -0.54
C GLY A 384 -10.35 -2.20 -0.82
N GLY A 385 -9.65 -1.54 -1.75
CA GLY A 385 -9.91 -0.16 -2.14
C GLY A 385 -11.20 -0.01 -2.96
N ALA A 386 -11.75 1.21 -2.96
CA ALA A 386 -12.89 1.60 -3.76
C ALA A 386 -12.56 1.61 -5.27
N ALA A 387 -13.59 1.43 -6.09
CA ALA A 387 -13.49 1.60 -7.54
C ALA A 387 -13.50 3.08 -7.91
N GLY A 388 -12.72 3.44 -8.94
CA GLY A 388 -12.82 4.75 -9.58
C GLY A 388 -14.13 4.91 -10.35
N ALA A 389 -14.69 6.11 -10.31
CA ALA A 389 -15.85 6.47 -11.11
C ALA A 389 -15.48 6.62 -12.59
N PRO A 390 -16.42 6.33 -13.52
CA PRO A 390 -16.21 6.57 -14.94
C PRO A 390 -16.25 8.06 -15.26
N GLY A 391 -15.48 8.46 -16.26
CA GLY A 391 -15.61 9.74 -16.91
C GLY A 391 -16.80 9.79 -17.86
N ARG A 392 -17.50 10.92 -17.90
CA ARG A 392 -18.58 11.17 -18.88
C ARG A 392 -18.02 11.49 -20.26
N GLY A 393 -18.68 11.02 -21.31
CA GLY A 393 -18.41 11.42 -22.68
C GLY A 393 -18.77 12.89 -22.93
N GLY A 394 -18.01 13.55 -23.78
CA GLY A 394 -18.26 14.90 -24.23
C GLY A 394 -19.45 14.97 -25.17
N GLN A 395 -20.17 16.08 -25.15
CA GLN A 395 -21.26 16.32 -26.09
C GLN A 395 -20.70 16.62 -27.48
N ALA A 396 -21.46 16.27 -28.53
CA ALA A 396 -21.14 16.73 -29.88
C ALA A 396 -21.37 18.24 -30.01
N GLY A 397 -20.65 18.86 -30.93
CA GLY A 397 -20.97 20.21 -31.37
C GLY A 397 -22.30 20.25 -32.13
N SER A 398 -22.78 21.47 -32.38
CA SER A 398 -23.91 21.72 -33.28
C SER A 398 -23.41 21.99 -34.70
N PRO A 399 -24.09 21.51 -35.75
CA PRO A 399 -23.73 21.86 -37.12
C PRO A 399 -23.95 23.35 -37.36
N GLY A 400 -23.15 23.91 -38.27
CA GLY A 400 -23.29 25.29 -38.69
C GLY A 400 -24.63 25.54 -39.38
N PRO A 401 -25.33 26.64 -39.06
CA PRO A 401 -26.58 26.97 -39.73
C PRO A 401 -26.31 27.34 -41.20
N VAL A 402 -27.31 27.08 -42.04
CA VAL A 402 -27.31 27.53 -43.44
C VAL A 402 -28.08 28.82 -43.60
N HIS A 403 -27.64 29.64 -44.55
CA HIS A 403 -28.46 30.76 -45.00
C HIS A 403 -29.55 30.23 -45.94
N THR A 404 -30.80 30.57 -45.65
CA THR A 404 -31.94 30.30 -46.54
C THR A 404 -32.21 31.53 -47.41
N GLY A 405 -32.12 31.38 -48.73
CA GLY A 405 -32.57 32.36 -49.72
C GLY A 405 -34.07 32.19 -50.05
N GLU A 406 -34.60 33.05 -50.92
CA GLU A 406 -36.01 32.97 -51.37
C GLU A 406 -36.25 31.76 -52.30
N HIS A 407 -35.18 31.19 -52.85
CA HIS A 407 -35.24 30.04 -53.75
C HIS A 407 -34.29 28.90 -53.32
N ASP A 408 -34.70 27.65 -53.53
CA ASP A 408 -33.98 26.45 -53.06
C ASP A 408 -32.54 26.33 -53.59
N TYR A 409 -32.25 26.85 -54.80
CA TYR A 409 -30.91 26.82 -55.40
C TYR A 409 -29.95 27.87 -54.80
N GLU A 410 -30.46 28.74 -53.92
CA GLU A 410 -29.69 29.75 -53.19
C GLU A 410 -29.30 29.26 -51.79
N ASN A 411 -29.79 28.09 -51.37
CA ASN A 411 -29.55 27.52 -50.04
C ASN A 411 -28.26 26.69 -50.02
N GLY A 412 -27.46 26.86 -48.97
CA GLY A 412 -26.37 25.94 -48.66
C GLY A 412 -26.88 24.64 -48.04
N ALA A 413 -26.03 23.60 -48.01
CA ALA A 413 -26.34 22.38 -47.26
C ALA A 413 -25.95 22.53 -45.78
N PRO A 414 -26.77 22.07 -44.82
CA PRO A 414 -26.40 22.10 -43.41
C PRO A 414 -25.20 21.22 -43.14
N GLY A 415 -24.40 21.62 -42.16
CA GLY A 415 -23.29 20.79 -41.68
C GLY A 415 -23.79 19.46 -41.13
N LEU A 416 -22.91 18.45 -41.11
CA LEU A 416 -23.24 17.16 -40.53
C LEU A 416 -23.26 17.24 -39.00
N ILE A 417 -24.24 16.58 -38.39
CA ILE A 417 -24.28 16.37 -36.93
C ILE A 417 -23.26 15.29 -36.58
N ALA A 418 -22.46 15.53 -35.55
CA ALA A 418 -21.52 14.55 -35.02
C ALA A 418 -22.09 13.80 -33.81
N SER A 419 -21.48 12.67 -33.45
CA SER A 419 -21.90 11.89 -32.28
C SER A 419 -21.26 12.41 -30.99
N ALA A 420 -22.01 12.30 -29.88
CA ALA A 420 -21.45 12.47 -28.55
C ALA A 420 -20.42 11.36 -28.26
N GLY A 421 -19.48 11.66 -27.38
CA GLY A 421 -18.55 10.67 -26.84
C GLY A 421 -19.27 9.68 -25.93
N ARG A 422 -18.68 8.51 -25.79
CA ARG A 422 -19.17 7.47 -24.88
C ARG A 422 -18.67 7.74 -23.47
N ASP A 423 -19.51 7.45 -22.47
CA ASP A 423 -19.07 7.37 -21.09
C ASP A 423 -18.06 6.23 -20.91
N GLY A 424 -17.10 6.44 -20.02
CA GLY A 424 -16.18 5.41 -19.58
C GLY A 424 -16.88 4.34 -18.73
N ARG A 425 -16.15 3.29 -18.41
CA ARG A 425 -16.62 2.23 -17.51
C ARG A 425 -16.12 2.47 -16.08
N PRO A 426 -16.94 2.17 -15.05
CA PRO A 426 -16.46 2.19 -13.68
C PRO A 426 -15.35 1.16 -13.48
N GLY A 427 -14.47 1.43 -12.53
CA GLY A 427 -13.53 0.43 -12.05
C GLY A 427 -14.22 -0.70 -11.28
N THR A 428 -13.44 -1.69 -10.86
CA THR A 428 -13.92 -2.75 -9.97
C THR A 428 -13.42 -2.51 -8.55
N LYS A 429 -14.23 -2.81 -7.54
CA LYS A 429 -13.81 -2.73 -6.14
C LYS A 429 -12.73 -3.77 -5.86
N GLY A 430 -11.73 -3.39 -5.06
CA GLY A 430 -10.69 -4.29 -4.58
C GLY A 430 -11.24 -5.35 -3.63
N ARG A 431 -10.60 -6.52 -3.60
CA ARG A 431 -11.01 -7.61 -2.71
C ARG A 431 -10.48 -7.39 -1.30
N SER A 432 -11.35 -7.47 -0.31
CA SER A 432 -10.93 -7.59 1.10
C SER A 432 -10.28 -8.95 1.36
N ARG A 433 -9.43 -9.01 2.39
CA ARG A 433 -8.73 -10.23 2.83
C ARG A 433 -9.08 -10.56 4.28
N PRO A 434 -9.12 -11.86 4.63
CA PRO A 434 -9.37 -12.28 5.99
C PRO A 434 -8.30 -11.75 6.94
N ALA A 435 -8.63 -11.73 8.24
CA ALA A 435 -7.70 -11.36 9.27
C ALA A 435 -6.58 -12.42 9.43
N PRO A 436 -5.39 -12.04 9.90
CA PRO A 436 -4.38 -12.99 10.37
C PRO A 436 -4.94 -13.94 11.43
N VAL A 437 -4.56 -15.23 11.38
CA VAL A 437 -4.94 -16.16 12.45
C VAL A 437 -3.87 -16.10 13.54
N ILE A 438 -4.29 -15.77 14.77
CA ILE A 438 -3.43 -15.74 15.96
C ILE A 438 -3.66 -17.02 16.77
N PHE A 439 -2.69 -17.93 16.68
CA PHE A 439 -2.63 -19.16 17.47
C PHE A 439 -2.01 -18.87 18.83
N LEU A 440 -2.70 -19.22 19.91
CA LEU A 440 -2.19 -19.16 21.27
C LEU A 440 -1.93 -20.59 21.74
N ASN A 441 -0.68 -20.90 22.07
CA ASN A 441 -0.22 -22.26 22.39
C ASN A 441 -0.67 -23.28 21.32
N GLU A 442 -0.49 -22.90 20.04
CA GLU A 442 -0.85 -23.69 18.85
C GLU A 442 -2.37 -23.90 18.64
N GLN A 443 -3.22 -23.16 19.36
CA GLN A 443 -4.68 -23.21 19.25
C GLN A 443 -5.27 -21.90 18.72
N SER A 444 -6.21 -21.97 17.78
CA SER A 444 -6.98 -20.81 17.31
C SER A 444 -8.35 -20.76 17.98
N GLU A 445 -8.81 -19.55 18.33
CA GLU A 445 -10.24 -19.29 18.62
C GLU A 445 -11.06 -19.08 17.33
N GLN A 446 -10.37 -18.75 16.23
CA GLN A 446 -10.99 -18.56 14.93
C GLN A 446 -11.23 -19.93 14.27
N PRO A 447 -12.39 -20.11 13.59
CA PRO A 447 -12.60 -21.27 12.74
C PRO A 447 -11.59 -21.27 11.58
N LEU A 448 -10.90 -22.40 11.39
CA LEU A 448 -9.83 -22.61 10.41
C LEU A 448 -10.33 -22.98 9.01
#